data_AF-A0A444IDR2-F1
#
_entry.id   AF-A0A444IDR2-F1
#
_cell.length_a   1.000
_cell.length_b   1.000
_cell.length_c   1.000
_cell.angle_alpha   90.00
_cell.angle_beta   90.00
_cell.angle_gamma   90.00
#
_symmetry.space_group_name_H-M   'P 1'
#
loop_
_entity.id
_entity.type
_entity.pdbx_description
1 polymer ?
#
loop_
_entity_poly.entity_id
_entity_poly.type
_entity_poly.pdbx_seq_one_letter_code
_entity_poly.pdbx_strand_id
1 'polypeptide(L)'
;MRSLAMRKQNYYLDGRCVFCRKVFTQADLTDEHIIPEAINGSLVIRYGSCKECATRSNQEYENQALNVDLKVPRVLLGLRGKSKGSGPRDARHMPEVFAGDSVMGEEGKRLDFPIEDYPKHFSLVQFSQAGLLVGIDRGATLVNPRLAFFNLGGNGLENVRTRVPFINGPFAMMIAKIGYCYAMAEYGDDYFDATDIRALLMGTRDDVYNFVGNAENPERLSTRHLHGLYFRRRAEWLTVLVHLFASCHSQQGTNICNPYEVVVGRAL
;
A
#
# COMPACT_ATOMS: atom_id res chain seq x y z
N MET A 1 -19.84 3.56 -9.13
CA MET A 1 -19.78 2.08 -9.27
C MET A 1 -18.37 1.65 -8.91
N ARG A 2 -18.21 0.70 -7.96
CA ARG A 2 -16.90 0.20 -7.51
C ARG A 2 -16.24 -0.62 -8.63
N SER A 3 -15.06 -0.20 -9.08
CA SER A 3 -14.24 -0.91 -10.07
C SER A 3 -13.11 -1.67 -9.38
N LEU A 4 -12.90 -2.94 -9.73
CA LEU A 4 -11.70 -3.69 -9.33
C LEU A 4 -10.58 -3.58 -10.39
N ALA A 5 -10.85 -2.93 -11.52
CA ALA A 5 -9.89 -2.84 -12.60
C ALA A 5 -8.80 -1.80 -12.33
N MET A 6 -7.65 -2.03 -12.94
CA MET A 6 -6.54 -1.09 -13.03
C MET A 6 -6.07 -1.01 -14.48
N ARG A 7 -5.42 0.10 -14.84
CA ARG A 7 -4.68 0.17 -16.12
C ARG A 7 -3.57 -0.88 -16.10
N LYS A 8 -3.40 -1.60 -17.21
CA LYS A 8 -2.34 -2.60 -17.36
C LYS A 8 -1.20 -1.96 -18.14
N GLN A 9 0.02 -2.05 -17.62
CA GLN A 9 1.21 -1.53 -18.29
C GLN A 9 2.43 -2.35 -17.91
N ASN A 10 3.22 -2.71 -18.92
CA ASN A 10 4.55 -3.27 -18.73
C ASN A 10 5.58 -2.16 -18.98
N TYR A 11 6.55 -2.05 -18.08
CA TYR A 11 7.70 -1.16 -18.18
C TYR A 11 8.97 -2.00 -18.35
N TYR A 12 9.97 -1.42 -18.97
CA TYR A 12 11.28 -2.03 -19.17
C TYR A 12 12.32 -0.99 -18.77
N LEU A 13 13.21 -1.36 -17.86
CA LEU A 13 14.33 -0.52 -17.47
C LEU A 13 15.57 -0.85 -18.32
N ASP A 14 16.69 -0.26 -17.96
CA ASP A 14 17.98 -0.32 -18.64
C ASP A 14 18.84 -1.55 -18.28
N GLY A 15 18.21 -2.65 -17.84
CA GLY A 15 18.91 -3.88 -17.44
C GLY A 15 19.56 -3.83 -16.04
N ARG A 16 19.44 -2.70 -15.33
CA ARG A 16 19.82 -2.59 -13.92
C ARG A 16 18.63 -2.92 -13.02
N CYS A 17 18.88 -3.62 -11.91
CA CYS A 17 17.86 -3.87 -10.87
C CYS A 17 17.31 -2.55 -10.34
N VAL A 18 16.00 -2.40 -10.19
CA VAL A 18 15.34 -1.17 -9.75
C VAL A 18 15.78 -0.77 -8.34
N PHE A 19 16.15 -1.70 -7.47
CA PHE A 19 16.56 -1.39 -6.09
C PHE A 19 18.08 -1.13 -5.98
N CYS A 20 18.90 -2.15 -6.24
CA CYS A 20 20.34 -2.06 -6.04
C CYS A 20 21.11 -1.41 -7.20
N ARG A 21 20.44 -1.15 -8.34
CA ARG A 21 21.00 -0.58 -9.58
C ARG A 21 22.23 -1.31 -10.13
N LYS A 22 22.57 -2.51 -9.63
CA LYS A 22 23.57 -3.39 -10.24
C LYS A 22 23.07 -3.87 -11.60
N VAL A 23 23.98 -4.06 -12.54
CA VAL A 23 23.69 -4.61 -13.87
C VAL A 23 23.54 -6.12 -13.76
N PHE A 24 22.52 -6.67 -14.42
CA PHE A 24 22.27 -8.11 -14.48
C PHE A 24 21.95 -8.54 -15.90
N THR A 25 22.08 -9.83 -16.18
CA THR A 25 21.47 -10.40 -17.38
C THR A 25 19.96 -10.53 -17.18
N GLN A 26 19.20 -10.52 -18.27
CA GLN A 26 17.74 -10.68 -18.21
C GLN A 26 17.31 -12.00 -17.53
N ALA A 27 18.13 -13.06 -17.61
CA ALA A 27 17.87 -14.35 -16.97
C ALA A 27 17.99 -14.31 -15.43
N ASP A 28 18.70 -13.32 -14.90
CA ASP A 28 18.90 -13.13 -13.46
C ASP A 28 17.89 -12.15 -12.83
N LEU A 29 17.08 -11.52 -13.68
CA LEU A 29 16.06 -10.55 -13.30
C LEU A 29 14.68 -11.20 -13.26
N THR A 30 13.87 -10.75 -12.29
CA THR A 30 12.46 -11.11 -12.13
C THR A 30 11.58 -9.92 -12.47
N ASP A 31 10.30 -10.19 -12.73
CA ASP A 31 9.30 -9.13 -12.85
C ASP A 31 9.05 -8.49 -11.48
N GLU A 32 8.94 -7.16 -11.46
CA GLU A 32 8.65 -6.38 -10.26
C GLU A 32 7.29 -5.70 -10.41
N HIS A 33 6.38 -5.92 -9.46
CA HIS A 33 5.04 -5.33 -9.52
C HIS A 33 5.04 -4.00 -8.77
N ILE A 34 4.76 -2.89 -9.45
CA ILE A 34 4.77 -1.57 -8.80
C ILE A 34 3.78 -1.55 -7.62
N ILE A 35 2.55 -1.98 -7.87
CA ILE A 35 1.56 -2.31 -6.83
C ILE A 35 1.49 -3.84 -6.74
N PRO A 36 1.54 -4.46 -5.54
CA PRO A 36 1.52 -5.91 -5.43
C PRO A 36 0.35 -6.57 -6.17
N GLU A 37 0.64 -7.65 -6.91
CA GLU A 37 -0.37 -8.45 -7.62
C GLU A 37 -1.47 -8.95 -6.66
N ALA A 38 -1.11 -9.23 -5.41
CA ALA A 38 -2.00 -9.69 -4.35
C ALA A 38 -3.16 -8.72 -4.00
N ILE A 39 -3.03 -7.44 -4.37
CA ILE A 39 -4.10 -6.43 -4.31
C ILE A 39 -4.56 -6.00 -5.72
N ASN A 40 -4.40 -6.86 -6.72
CA ASN A 40 -4.80 -6.62 -8.11
C ASN A 40 -4.01 -5.48 -8.80
N GLY A 41 -2.76 -5.28 -8.38
CA GLY A 41 -1.83 -4.39 -9.08
C GLY A 41 -1.46 -4.96 -10.45
N SER A 42 -1.51 -4.12 -11.48
CA SER A 42 -1.29 -4.52 -12.88
C SER A 42 -0.25 -3.69 -13.63
N LEU A 43 0.55 -2.92 -12.89
CA LEU A 43 1.69 -2.19 -13.39
C LEU A 43 2.95 -3.00 -13.06
N VAL A 44 3.69 -3.43 -14.07
CA VAL A 44 4.80 -4.38 -13.91
C VAL A 44 6.05 -3.86 -14.59
N ILE A 45 7.16 -3.81 -13.87
CA ILE A 45 8.49 -3.60 -14.43
C ILE A 45 9.04 -4.97 -14.81
N ARG A 46 9.07 -5.28 -16.10
CA ARG A 46 9.55 -6.55 -16.64
C ARG A 46 11.07 -6.59 -16.47
N TYR A 47 11.57 -7.71 -15.94
CA TYR A 47 13.00 -7.84 -15.60
C TYR A 47 13.48 -6.68 -14.71
N GLY A 48 12.63 -6.27 -13.76
CA GLY A 48 12.82 -5.07 -12.97
C GLY A 48 13.74 -5.26 -11.75
N SER A 49 13.81 -6.44 -11.16
CA SER A 49 14.52 -6.68 -9.90
C SER A 49 15.39 -7.93 -9.96
N CYS A 50 16.57 -7.92 -9.32
CA CYS A 50 17.30 -9.17 -9.11
C CYS A 50 16.58 -10.04 -8.06
N LYS A 51 16.84 -11.35 -8.09
CA LYS A 51 16.23 -12.33 -7.17
C LYS A 51 16.43 -11.98 -5.70
N GLU A 52 17.58 -11.44 -5.34
CA GLU A 52 17.92 -11.04 -3.96
C GLU A 52 17.01 -9.90 -3.49
N CYS A 53 16.94 -8.79 -4.25
CA CYS A 53 16.08 -7.66 -3.89
C CYS A 53 14.59 -8.00 -3.92
N ALA A 54 14.16 -8.85 -4.87
CA ALA A 54 12.79 -9.34 -4.93
C ALA A 54 12.43 -10.19 -3.70
N THR A 55 13.32 -11.11 -3.30
CA THR A 55 13.12 -11.95 -2.11
C THR A 55 13.08 -11.09 -0.85
N ARG A 56 14.03 -10.16 -0.74
CA ARG A 56 14.16 -9.28 0.41
C ARG A 56 12.96 -8.37 0.59
N SER A 57 12.56 -7.62 -0.44
CA SER A 57 11.38 -6.73 -0.37
C SER A 57 10.13 -7.48 0.07
N ASN A 58 9.94 -8.68 -0.50
CA ASN A 58 8.85 -9.57 -0.14
C ASN A 58 8.90 -10.03 1.32
N GLN A 59 10.07 -10.44 1.82
CA GLN A 59 10.25 -10.96 3.18
C GLN A 59 10.26 -9.87 4.25
N GLU A 60 10.89 -8.73 3.99
CA GLU A 60 11.08 -7.66 4.98
C GLU A 60 9.81 -6.82 5.19
N TYR A 61 9.01 -6.60 4.14
CA TYR A 61 7.85 -5.72 4.27
C TYR A 61 6.59 -6.13 3.51
N GLU A 62 6.66 -6.62 2.26
CA GLU A 62 5.42 -6.82 1.49
C GLU A 62 4.54 -7.93 2.05
N ASN A 63 5.10 -9.11 2.36
CA ASN A 63 4.31 -10.21 2.90
C ASN A 63 3.61 -9.82 4.20
N GLN A 64 4.30 -9.06 5.05
CA GLN A 64 3.74 -8.63 6.32
C GLN A 64 2.62 -7.62 6.12
N ALA A 65 2.83 -6.59 5.29
CA ALA A 65 1.78 -5.64 4.92
C ALA A 65 0.56 -6.32 4.27
N LEU A 66 0.79 -7.33 3.41
CA LEU A 66 -0.25 -8.07 2.71
C LEU A 66 -1.07 -8.98 3.61
N ASN A 67 -0.47 -9.51 4.68
CA ASN A 67 -1.09 -10.47 5.59
C ASN A 67 -1.58 -9.85 6.91
N VAL A 68 -1.23 -8.58 7.16
CA VAL A 68 -1.66 -7.82 8.34
C VAL A 68 -2.62 -6.72 7.88
N ASP A 69 -2.10 -5.62 7.31
CA ASP A 69 -2.87 -4.43 6.96
C ASP A 69 -3.86 -4.68 5.81
N LEU A 70 -3.45 -5.46 4.80
CA LEU A 70 -4.25 -5.66 3.58
C LEU A 70 -5.03 -6.97 3.56
N LYS A 71 -4.99 -7.76 4.64
CA LYS A 71 -5.68 -9.05 4.68
C LYS A 71 -7.18 -8.90 4.50
N VAL A 72 -7.81 -8.05 5.31
CA VAL A 72 -9.26 -7.81 5.28
C VAL A 72 -9.73 -7.31 3.91
N PRO A 73 -9.18 -6.21 3.33
CA PRO A 73 -9.63 -5.74 2.03
C PRO A 73 -9.41 -6.76 0.92
N ARG A 74 -8.31 -7.54 0.94
CA ARG A 74 -8.07 -8.61 -0.05
C ARG A 74 -9.17 -9.66 -0.03
N VAL A 75 -9.54 -10.11 1.16
CA VAL A 75 -10.58 -11.14 1.34
C VAL A 75 -11.95 -10.59 0.96
N LEU A 76 -12.33 -9.41 1.47
CA LEU A 76 -13.64 -8.81 1.22
C LEU A 76 -13.88 -8.46 -0.25
N LEU A 77 -12.83 -8.06 -0.97
CA LEU A 77 -12.90 -7.72 -2.40
C LEU A 77 -12.58 -8.90 -3.32
N GLY A 78 -12.27 -10.08 -2.78
CA GLY A 78 -11.92 -11.27 -3.55
C GLY A 78 -10.64 -11.12 -4.38
N LEU A 79 -9.67 -10.32 -3.92
CA LEU A 79 -8.41 -10.06 -4.63
C LEU A 79 -7.48 -11.28 -4.49
N ARG A 80 -6.92 -11.73 -5.62
CA ARG A 80 -6.07 -12.92 -5.70
C ARG A 80 -4.76 -12.61 -6.43
N GLY A 81 -3.66 -13.20 -5.96
CA GLY A 81 -2.43 -13.37 -6.74
C GLY A 81 -2.42 -14.70 -7.50
N LYS A 82 -1.36 -15.00 -8.26
CA LYS A 82 -1.23 -16.19 -9.12
C LYS A 82 -1.18 -17.58 -8.44
N SER A 83 -1.32 -17.71 -7.11
CA SER A 83 -1.23 -19.03 -6.48
C SER A 83 -2.42 -19.92 -6.83
N LYS A 84 -2.13 -21.11 -7.38
CA LYS A 84 -3.05 -22.19 -7.79
C LYS A 84 -3.73 -22.93 -6.61
N GLY A 85 -3.99 -22.25 -5.50
CA GLY A 85 -4.56 -22.86 -4.30
C GLY A 85 -5.97 -22.35 -4.04
N SER A 86 -6.98 -23.19 -4.27
CA SER A 86 -8.31 -23.08 -3.67
C SER A 86 -8.24 -23.37 -2.17
N GLY A 87 -7.46 -22.59 -1.41
CA GLY A 87 -7.41 -22.68 0.05
C GLY A 87 -8.69 -22.11 0.67
N PRO A 88 -9.18 -22.64 1.81
CA PRO A 88 -10.58 -22.54 2.21
C PRO A 88 -11.02 -21.12 2.56
N ARG A 89 -12.32 -20.85 2.37
CA ARG A 89 -13.08 -19.66 2.81
C ARG A 89 -13.22 -19.58 4.33
N ASP A 90 -12.17 -19.89 5.07
CA ASP A 90 -12.31 -20.14 6.49
C ASP A 90 -12.20 -18.84 7.28
N ALA A 91 -13.30 -18.48 7.95
CA ALA A 91 -13.39 -17.37 8.90
C ALA A 91 -12.32 -17.45 10.00
N ARG A 92 -11.73 -18.64 10.25
CA ARG A 92 -10.62 -18.89 11.17
C ARG A 92 -9.36 -18.07 10.92
N HIS A 93 -9.18 -17.48 9.74
CA HIS A 93 -8.05 -16.61 9.43
C HIS A 93 -8.43 -15.13 9.37
N MET A 94 -9.71 -14.78 9.50
CA MET A 94 -10.12 -13.39 9.56
C MET A 94 -9.89 -12.83 10.96
N PRO A 95 -9.62 -11.51 11.09
CA PRO A 95 -9.53 -10.88 12.39
C PRO A 95 -10.83 -11.06 13.18
N GLU A 96 -10.71 -11.32 14.48
CA GLU A 96 -11.85 -11.58 15.38
C GLU A 96 -12.81 -10.40 15.44
N VAL A 97 -14.10 -10.70 15.57
CA VAL A 97 -15.18 -9.71 15.62
C VAL A 97 -15.91 -9.81 16.96
N PHE A 98 -16.20 -8.65 17.56
CA PHE A 98 -16.85 -8.51 18.86
C PHE A 98 -18.10 -7.64 18.74
N ALA A 99 -19.14 -7.93 19.52
CA ALA A 99 -20.33 -7.07 19.62
C ALA A 99 -20.09 -5.87 20.56
N GLY A 100 -20.51 -4.65 20.17
CA GLY A 100 -20.64 -3.49 21.07
C GLY A 100 -20.31 -2.11 20.45
N ASP A 101 -20.66 -1.04 21.18
CA ASP A 101 -20.75 0.35 20.64
C ASP A 101 -19.52 1.27 20.87
N SER A 102 -18.55 0.90 21.71
CA SER A 102 -17.34 1.68 21.98
C SER A 102 -16.20 1.44 20.98
N VAL A 103 -15.45 2.49 20.66
CA VAL A 103 -14.39 2.48 19.63
C VAL A 103 -13.11 1.74 20.08
N MET A 104 -12.94 1.51 21.39
CA MET A 104 -11.73 0.92 21.99
C MET A 104 -12.11 -0.04 23.15
N GLY A 105 -11.48 -1.21 23.23
CA GLY A 105 -11.60 -2.17 24.36
C GLY A 105 -11.90 -3.62 23.94
N GLU A 106 -11.47 -4.58 24.76
CA GLU A 106 -11.70 -6.03 24.58
C GLU A 106 -13.08 -6.51 25.11
N GLU A 107 -13.93 -5.58 25.53
CA GLU A 107 -15.26 -5.91 26.07
C GLU A 107 -16.25 -6.27 24.96
N GLY A 108 -16.67 -7.54 24.92
CA GLY A 108 -17.72 -8.03 24.03
C GLY A 108 -17.68 -9.55 23.82
N LYS A 109 -18.80 -10.14 23.40
CA LYS A 109 -18.84 -11.55 23.00
C LYS A 109 -18.19 -11.70 21.63
N ARG A 110 -17.20 -12.61 21.50
CA ARG A 110 -16.66 -13.00 20.19
C ARG A 110 -17.80 -13.57 19.34
N LEU A 111 -17.93 -13.06 18.13
CA LEU A 111 -18.92 -13.51 17.17
C LEU A 111 -18.25 -14.51 16.20
N ASP A 112 -18.76 -15.74 16.19
CA ASP A 112 -18.39 -16.73 15.18
C ASP A 112 -19.48 -16.70 14.09
N PHE A 113 -19.13 -16.28 12.87
CA PHE A 113 -20.05 -16.27 11.72
C PHE A 113 -19.34 -16.65 10.41
N PRO A 114 -20.09 -17.14 9.40
CA PRO A 114 -19.57 -17.35 8.06
C PRO A 114 -18.98 -16.07 7.45
N ILE A 115 -18.01 -16.20 6.54
CA ILE A 115 -17.35 -15.04 5.91
C ILE A 115 -18.33 -14.18 5.10
N GLU A 116 -19.42 -14.79 4.63
CA GLU A 116 -20.53 -14.13 3.97
C GLU A 116 -21.13 -13.03 4.85
N ASP A 117 -21.19 -13.27 6.16
CA ASP A 117 -21.73 -12.36 7.18
C ASP A 117 -20.65 -11.46 7.80
N TYR A 118 -19.39 -11.61 7.40
CA TYR A 118 -18.30 -10.76 7.88
C TYR A 118 -18.55 -9.28 7.56
N PRO A 119 -18.29 -8.36 8.52
CA PRO A 119 -18.51 -6.93 8.32
C PRO A 119 -17.90 -6.44 7.01
N LYS A 120 -18.74 -5.83 6.16
CA LYS A 120 -18.34 -5.36 4.83
C LYS A 120 -17.68 -3.98 4.90
N HIS A 121 -16.78 -3.81 5.87
CA HIS A 121 -15.94 -2.63 5.99
C HIS A 121 -14.51 -3.04 6.35
N PHE A 122 -13.56 -2.18 6.04
CA PHE A 122 -12.18 -2.32 6.50
C PHE A 122 -11.60 -0.93 6.79
N SER A 123 -10.46 -0.89 7.45
CA SER A 123 -9.72 0.35 7.65
C SER A 123 -8.29 0.22 7.17
N LEU A 124 -7.68 1.35 6.82
CA LEU A 124 -6.24 1.46 6.60
C LEU A 124 -5.67 2.54 7.52
N VAL A 125 -4.44 2.31 7.97
CA VAL A 125 -3.71 3.31 8.75
C VAL A 125 -3.35 4.51 7.89
N GLN A 126 -3.56 5.70 8.45
CA GLN A 126 -3.10 6.97 7.91
C GLN A 126 -1.99 7.52 8.81
N PHE A 127 -0.97 8.06 8.15
CA PHE A 127 0.21 8.65 8.73
C PHE A 127 0.08 10.17 8.79
N SER A 128 0.94 10.79 9.59
CA SER A 128 1.20 12.22 9.45
C SER A 128 1.91 12.51 8.11
N GLN A 129 2.02 13.77 7.71
CA GLN A 129 2.83 14.16 6.54
C GLN A 129 4.27 13.64 6.67
N ALA A 130 4.87 13.23 5.55
CA ALA A 130 6.24 12.73 5.50
C ALA A 130 7.22 13.78 6.08
N GLY A 131 8.15 13.34 6.90
CA GLY A 131 9.09 14.21 7.61
C GLY A 131 9.86 15.17 6.69
N LEU A 132 10.33 14.68 5.53
CA LEU A 132 11.04 15.47 4.52
C LEU A 132 10.19 16.62 3.95
N LEU A 133 8.86 16.47 3.88
CA LEU A 133 7.98 17.51 3.33
C LEU A 133 7.71 18.64 4.32
N VAL A 134 7.84 18.38 5.61
CA VAL A 134 7.57 19.36 6.68
C VAL A 134 8.84 19.80 7.43
N GLY A 135 10.01 19.28 7.03
CA GLY A 135 11.29 19.61 7.67
C GLY A 135 11.43 19.08 9.11
N ILE A 136 10.77 17.96 9.44
CA ILE A 136 10.79 17.34 10.77
C ILE A 136 11.25 15.89 10.63
N ASP A 137 12.25 15.47 11.41
CA ASP A 137 12.61 14.07 11.49
C ASP A 137 11.54 13.27 12.26
N ARG A 138 10.91 12.33 11.58
CA ARG A 138 9.89 11.41 12.10
C ARG A 138 10.44 10.01 12.37
N GLY A 139 11.66 9.70 11.94
CA GLY A 139 12.31 8.42 12.17
C GLY A 139 11.49 7.18 11.75
N ALA A 140 11.68 6.09 12.50
CA ALA A 140 11.11 4.77 12.22
C ALA A 140 9.79 4.47 12.98
N THR A 141 9.35 5.36 13.86
CA THR A 141 8.24 5.12 14.78
C THR A 141 6.99 5.87 14.35
N LEU A 142 5.87 5.15 14.23
CA LEU A 142 4.60 5.78 13.91
C LEU A 142 4.09 6.60 15.10
N VAL A 143 3.78 7.88 14.84
CA VAL A 143 3.21 8.80 15.83
C VAL A 143 1.83 9.26 15.37
N ASN A 144 0.86 9.22 16.29
CA ASN A 144 -0.52 9.66 16.08
C ASN A 144 -1.21 9.07 14.83
N PRO A 145 -1.27 7.73 14.69
CA PRO A 145 -1.96 7.11 13.57
C PRO A 145 -3.44 7.47 13.55
N ARG A 146 -3.98 7.68 12.35
CA ARG A 146 -5.43 7.75 12.11
C ARG A 146 -5.88 6.52 11.33
N LEU A 147 -7.17 6.23 11.32
CA LEU A 147 -7.74 5.15 10.52
C LEU A 147 -8.69 5.73 9.48
N ALA A 148 -8.47 5.38 8.21
CA ALA A 148 -9.41 5.62 7.14
C ALA A 148 -10.33 4.42 7.00
N PHE A 149 -11.64 4.62 7.16
CA PHE A 149 -12.64 3.55 7.06
C PHE A 149 -13.26 3.49 5.66
N PHE A 150 -13.39 2.26 5.15
CA PHE A 150 -13.94 1.95 3.84
C PHE A 150 -15.18 1.10 4.03
N ASN A 151 -16.34 1.59 3.60
CA ASN A 151 -17.58 0.83 3.60
C ASN A 151 -17.82 0.24 2.20
N LEU A 152 -18.04 -1.08 2.13
CA LEU A 152 -18.28 -1.81 0.90
C LEU A 152 -19.77 -2.06 0.62
N GLY A 153 -20.65 -1.57 1.50
CA GLY A 153 -22.10 -1.75 1.49
C GLY A 153 -22.55 -3.14 1.98
N GLY A 154 -23.87 -3.34 2.10
CA GLY A 154 -24.49 -4.62 2.45
C GLY A 154 -25.09 -4.68 3.87
N ASN A 155 -25.81 -5.76 4.16
CA ASN A 155 -26.51 -6.01 5.43
C ASN A 155 -25.54 -6.54 6.52
N GLY A 156 -24.41 -5.86 6.68
CA GLY A 156 -23.44 -6.23 7.72
C GLY A 156 -24.04 -6.06 9.11
N LEU A 157 -23.54 -6.83 10.08
CA LEU A 157 -23.88 -6.65 11.48
C LEU A 157 -23.61 -5.19 11.88
N GLU A 158 -24.64 -4.51 12.40
CA GLU A 158 -24.49 -3.20 13.04
C GLU A 158 -23.80 -3.37 14.40
N ASN A 159 -23.04 -2.36 14.83
CA ASN A 159 -22.37 -2.34 16.15
C ASN A 159 -21.40 -3.50 16.40
N VAL A 160 -20.54 -3.77 15.41
CA VAL A 160 -19.47 -4.77 15.50
C VAL A 160 -18.10 -4.14 15.40
N ARG A 161 -17.14 -4.74 16.11
CA ARG A 161 -15.74 -4.32 16.16
C ARG A 161 -14.85 -5.40 15.61
N THR A 162 -13.80 -5.02 14.90
CA THR A 162 -12.82 -5.96 14.36
C THR A 162 -11.45 -5.73 14.97
N ARG A 163 -10.85 -6.77 15.56
CA ARG A 163 -9.49 -6.70 16.11
C ARG A 163 -8.46 -6.91 15.02
N VAL A 164 -8.06 -5.84 14.33
CA VAL A 164 -7.02 -5.92 13.30
C VAL A 164 -5.63 -5.79 13.94
N PRO A 165 -4.70 -6.74 13.75
CA PRO A 165 -3.32 -6.56 14.19
C PRO A 165 -2.69 -5.38 13.43
N PHE A 166 -1.86 -4.61 14.13
CA PHE A 166 -1.08 -3.52 13.55
C PHE A 166 0.40 -3.78 13.76
N ILE A 167 1.20 -3.68 12.70
CA ILE A 167 2.66 -3.75 12.81
C ILE A 167 3.28 -2.51 12.18
N ASN A 168 4.05 -1.78 12.98
CA ASN A 168 4.74 -0.57 12.58
C ASN A 168 5.80 -0.84 11.51
N GLY A 169 5.76 -0.12 10.38
CA GLY A 169 6.81 -0.13 9.37
C GLY A 169 6.45 -0.83 8.05
N PRO A 170 6.13 -2.13 8.01
CA PRO A 170 5.96 -2.90 6.77
C PRO A 170 5.00 -2.28 5.75
N PHE A 171 3.84 -1.81 6.20
CA PHE A 171 2.89 -1.17 5.30
C PHE A 171 3.44 0.13 4.71
N ALA A 172 4.07 0.98 5.53
CA ALA A 172 4.72 2.20 5.05
C ALA A 172 5.86 1.89 4.07
N MET A 173 6.67 0.86 4.33
CA MET A 173 7.73 0.40 3.41
C MET A 173 7.18 -0.09 2.07
N MET A 174 6.08 -0.83 2.08
CA MET A 174 5.40 -1.23 0.84
C MET A 174 4.85 -0.02 0.07
N ILE A 175 4.29 0.99 0.76
CA ILE A 175 3.88 2.26 0.13
C ILE A 175 5.09 3.00 -0.47
N ALA A 176 6.23 3.07 0.24
CA ALA A 176 7.47 3.64 -0.27
C ALA A 176 7.91 2.95 -1.56
N LYS A 177 7.87 1.61 -1.56
CA LYS A 177 8.20 0.78 -2.73
C LYS A 177 7.28 1.08 -3.91
N ILE A 178 5.97 1.20 -3.68
CA ILE A 178 5.01 1.55 -4.73
C ILE A 178 5.37 2.90 -5.35
N GLY A 179 5.60 3.93 -4.53
CA GLY A 179 5.96 5.27 -5.01
C GLY A 179 7.26 5.27 -5.81
N TYR A 180 8.30 4.65 -5.25
CA TYR A 180 9.62 4.56 -5.87
C TYR A 180 9.60 3.81 -7.21
N CYS A 181 9.05 2.60 -7.23
CA CYS A 181 8.97 1.79 -8.45
C CYS A 181 8.15 2.50 -9.54
N TYR A 182 7.10 3.25 -9.15
CA TYR A 182 6.34 4.06 -10.09
C TYR A 182 7.15 5.19 -10.71
N ALA A 183 7.90 5.94 -9.88
CA ALA A 183 8.77 7.00 -10.37
C ALA A 183 9.86 6.47 -11.30
N MET A 184 10.50 5.36 -10.94
CA MET A 184 11.49 4.70 -11.79
C MET A 184 10.92 4.22 -13.12
N ALA A 185 9.71 3.67 -13.12
CA ALA A 185 9.06 3.14 -14.31
C ALA A 185 8.67 4.23 -15.32
N GLU A 186 8.25 5.40 -14.85
CA GLU A 186 7.75 6.50 -15.70
C GLU A 186 8.86 7.48 -16.09
N TYR A 187 9.86 7.71 -15.22
CA TYR A 187 10.89 8.73 -15.44
C TYR A 187 12.34 8.23 -15.48
N GLY A 188 12.65 7.08 -14.87
CA GLY A 188 14.03 6.58 -14.78
C GLY A 188 14.94 7.40 -13.85
N ASP A 189 16.24 7.09 -13.87
CA ASP A 189 17.24 7.65 -12.94
C ASP A 189 17.58 9.13 -13.24
N ASP A 190 17.36 9.61 -14.46
CA ASP A 190 17.84 10.94 -14.90
C ASP A 190 16.95 12.10 -14.42
N TYR A 191 15.82 11.80 -13.79
CA TYR A 191 14.81 12.80 -13.44
C TYR A 191 14.80 13.17 -11.95
N PHE A 192 15.32 12.30 -11.08
CA PHE A 192 15.33 12.54 -9.64
C PHE A 192 16.45 11.76 -8.94
N ASP A 193 16.98 12.31 -7.85
CA ASP A 193 17.93 11.60 -6.99
C ASP A 193 17.20 10.60 -6.08
N ALA A 194 17.25 9.34 -6.47
CA ALA A 194 16.65 8.21 -5.76
C ALA A 194 17.51 7.60 -4.64
N THR A 195 18.69 8.15 -4.35
CA THR A 195 19.70 7.53 -3.48
C THR A 195 19.13 7.19 -2.09
N ASP A 196 18.45 8.15 -1.48
CA ASP A 196 17.94 8.02 -0.12
C ASP A 196 16.75 7.05 0.00
N ILE A 197 15.78 7.12 -0.91
CA ILE A 197 14.65 6.16 -0.87
C ILE A 197 15.13 4.74 -1.19
N ARG A 198 16.13 4.58 -2.07
CA ARG A 198 16.75 3.27 -2.31
C ARG A 198 17.46 2.76 -1.06
N ALA A 199 18.19 3.61 -0.34
CA ALA A 199 18.84 3.24 0.92
C ALA A 199 17.80 2.76 1.97
N LEU A 200 16.64 3.42 2.04
CA LEU A 200 15.50 2.96 2.84
C LEU A 200 14.98 1.60 2.38
N LEU A 201 14.65 1.43 1.09
CA LEU A 201 14.12 0.17 0.55
C LEU A 201 15.11 -0.99 0.60
N MET A 202 16.41 -0.69 0.66
CA MET A 202 17.50 -1.62 0.90
C MET A 202 17.94 -1.63 2.38
N GLY A 203 17.14 -1.10 3.29
CA GLY A 203 17.30 -1.19 4.76
C GLY A 203 18.66 -0.77 5.29
N THR A 204 19.38 0.06 4.55
CA THR A 204 20.53 0.81 5.06
C THR A 204 20.07 2.12 5.73
N ARG A 205 18.77 2.41 5.66
CA ARG A 205 18.04 3.40 6.47
C ARG A 205 16.77 2.75 7.01
N ASP A 206 16.27 3.24 8.14
CA ASP A 206 15.08 2.73 8.83
C ASP A 206 14.02 3.82 9.10
N ASP A 207 14.25 5.04 8.63
CA ASP A 207 13.44 6.23 8.90
C ASP A 207 12.24 6.41 7.94
N VAL A 208 11.46 5.35 7.74
CA VAL A 208 10.40 5.29 6.72
C VAL A 208 9.39 6.46 6.77
N TYR A 209 9.10 7.00 7.96
CA TYR A 209 8.13 8.09 8.10
C TYR A 209 8.69 9.47 7.71
N ASN A 210 9.99 9.55 7.38
CA ASN A 210 10.55 10.70 6.67
C ASN A 210 10.17 10.72 5.19
N PHE A 211 9.91 9.55 4.60
CA PHE A 211 9.61 9.40 3.17
C PHE A 211 8.13 9.20 2.90
N VAL A 212 7.41 8.55 3.82
CA VAL A 212 6.01 8.16 3.63
C VAL A 212 5.11 8.87 4.62
N GLY A 213 4.09 9.54 4.08
CA GLY A 213 3.04 10.15 4.87
C GLY A 213 1.70 10.10 4.15
N ASN A 214 0.76 10.92 4.60
CA ASN A 214 -0.44 11.27 3.83
C ASN A 214 -0.35 12.71 3.33
N ALA A 215 -1.09 13.01 2.26
CA ALA A 215 -1.24 14.38 1.79
C ALA A 215 -1.81 15.27 2.91
N GLU A 216 -1.26 16.48 3.02
CA GLU A 216 -1.66 17.49 4.01
C GLU A 216 -3.15 17.81 3.94
N ASN A 217 -3.63 18.02 2.72
CA ASN A 217 -5.00 18.40 2.43
C ASN A 217 -5.69 17.29 1.65
N PRO A 218 -7.01 17.13 1.81
CA PRO A 218 -7.77 16.22 0.99
C PRO A 218 -7.66 16.56 -0.49
N GLU A 219 -7.44 15.53 -1.30
CA GLU A 219 -7.21 15.60 -2.72
C GLU A 219 -8.43 15.13 -3.50
N ARG A 220 -8.70 15.78 -4.64
CA ARG A 220 -9.73 15.32 -5.57
C ARG A 220 -9.09 14.43 -6.65
N LEU A 221 -9.09 13.11 -6.42
CA LEU A 221 -8.45 12.14 -7.31
C LEU A 221 -9.47 11.24 -8.01
N SER A 222 -9.06 10.63 -9.13
CA SER A 222 -9.94 9.70 -9.85
C SER A 222 -10.22 8.45 -9.03
N THR A 223 -11.49 8.03 -9.02
CA THR A 223 -12.00 6.80 -8.40
C THR A 223 -12.37 5.74 -9.44
N ARG A 224 -11.98 5.93 -10.71
CA ARG A 224 -12.32 5.03 -11.84
C ARG A 224 -11.65 3.64 -11.73
N HIS A 225 -10.47 3.57 -11.13
CA HIS A 225 -9.68 2.35 -10.96
C HIS A 225 -9.57 1.98 -9.49
N LEU A 226 -9.23 0.72 -9.21
CA LEU A 226 -9.05 0.22 -7.84
C LEU A 226 -7.93 0.96 -7.12
N HIS A 227 -6.83 1.24 -7.79
CA HIS A 227 -5.73 2.04 -7.26
C HIS A 227 -5.37 3.16 -8.25
N GLY A 228 -4.85 4.27 -7.74
CA GLY A 228 -4.34 5.39 -8.54
C GLY A 228 -2.98 5.85 -8.05
N LEU A 229 -2.11 6.22 -9.00
CA LEU A 229 -0.78 6.76 -8.74
C LEU A 229 -0.64 8.08 -9.49
N TYR A 230 -0.13 9.12 -8.84
CA TYR A 230 -0.06 10.46 -9.41
C TYR A 230 1.24 11.14 -8.99
N PHE A 231 1.94 11.78 -9.94
CA PHE A 231 3.10 12.59 -9.61
C PHE A 231 2.70 13.94 -9.04
N ARG A 232 3.53 14.45 -8.14
CA ARG A 232 3.44 15.80 -7.60
C ARG A 232 4.84 16.32 -7.34
N ARG A 233 5.07 17.57 -7.69
CA ARG A 233 6.30 18.29 -7.32
C ARG A 233 5.99 19.23 -6.15
N ARG A 234 6.79 19.17 -5.10
CA ARG A 234 6.74 20.07 -3.94
C ARG A 234 8.11 20.69 -3.74
N ALA A 235 8.27 21.95 -4.14
CA ALA A 235 9.57 22.62 -4.16
C ALA A 235 10.62 21.75 -4.89
N GLU A 236 11.65 21.28 -4.18
CA GLU A 236 12.71 20.42 -4.70
C GLU A 236 12.33 18.93 -4.76
N TRP A 237 11.26 18.50 -4.09
CA TRP A 237 10.90 17.09 -4.00
C TRP A 237 10.01 16.64 -5.15
N LEU A 238 10.37 15.50 -5.73
CA LEU A 238 9.45 14.68 -6.50
C LEU A 238 8.72 13.75 -5.52
N THR A 239 7.39 13.71 -5.63
CA THR A 239 6.54 12.87 -4.81
C THR A 239 5.56 12.07 -5.66
N VAL A 240 5.13 10.94 -5.13
CA VAL A 240 4.06 10.11 -5.70
C VAL A 240 2.92 10.01 -4.70
N LEU A 241 1.73 10.41 -5.14
CA LEU A 241 0.49 10.14 -4.44
C LEU A 241 0.06 8.70 -4.73
N VAL A 242 -0.06 7.89 -3.68
CA VAL A 242 -0.52 6.51 -3.75
C VAL A 242 -1.94 6.44 -3.19
N HIS A 243 -2.93 6.30 -4.08
CA HIS A 243 -4.35 6.22 -3.71
C HIS A 243 -4.81 4.76 -3.82
N LEU A 244 -4.65 3.99 -2.74
CA LEU A 244 -5.11 2.61 -2.69
C LEU A 244 -6.62 2.51 -2.45
N PHE A 245 -7.28 1.52 -3.08
CA PHE A 245 -8.73 1.29 -2.99
C PHE A 245 -9.56 2.54 -3.34
N ALA A 246 -9.08 3.31 -4.31
CA ALA A 246 -9.67 4.56 -4.76
C ALA A 246 -11.15 4.39 -5.16
N SER A 247 -11.48 3.31 -5.88
CA SER A 247 -12.86 3.01 -6.28
C SER A 247 -13.80 2.67 -5.11
N CYS A 248 -13.25 2.35 -3.93
CA CYS A 248 -14.01 2.02 -2.73
C CYS A 248 -14.44 3.26 -1.91
N HIS A 249 -13.83 4.43 -2.13
CA HIS A 249 -14.26 5.70 -1.51
C HIS A 249 -15.58 6.25 -2.09
N SER A 250 -15.97 5.78 -3.28
CA SER A 250 -17.09 6.36 -4.05
C SER A 250 -18.48 6.18 -3.43
N GLN A 251 -18.62 5.50 -2.29
CA GLN A 251 -19.91 5.34 -1.59
C GLN A 251 -20.32 6.55 -0.73
N GLN A 252 -19.44 7.55 -0.55
CA GLN A 252 -19.78 8.82 0.12
C GLN A 252 -20.10 9.98 -0.86
N GLY A 253 -20.20 9.71 -2.17
CA GLY A 253 -20.58 10.74 -3.16
C GLY A 253 -19.53 11.82 -3.42
N THR A 254 -18.32 11.71 -2.84
CA THR A 254 -17.21 12.63 -3.10
C THR A 254 -15.96 11.85 -3.56
N ASN A 255 -15.20 12.45 -4.47
CA ASN A 255 -13.88 11.95 -4.90
C ASN A 255 -12.75 12.57 -4.05
N ILE A 256 -13.08 13.01 -2.84
CA ILE A 256 -12.15 13.66 -1.92
C ILE A 256 -11.52 12.57 -1.05
N CYS A 257 -10.19 12.48 -1.02
CA CYS A 257 -9.47 11.48 -0.25
C CYS A 257 -8.15 12.03 0.30
N ASN A 258 -7.58 11.36 1.28
CA ASN A 258 -6.22 11.64 1.76
C ASN A 258 -5.30 10.51 1.28
N PRO A 259 -4.76 10.58 0.06
CA PRO A 259 -3.85 9.55 -0.44
C PRO A 259 -2.58 9.52 0.41
N TYR A 260 -1.82 8.42 0.32
CA TYR A 260 -0.45 8.44 0.81
C TYR A 260 0.39 9.32 -0.11
N GLU A 261 1.36 10.03 0.44
CA GLU A 261 2.31 10.87 -0.31
C GLU A 261 3.71 10.35 0.01
N VAL A 262 4.41 9.90 -1.03
CA VAL A 262 5.76 9.30 -0.94
C VAL A 262 6.76 10.26 -1.55
N VAL A 263 7.77 10.66 -0.77
CA VAL A 263 8.93 11.41 -1.26
C VAL A 263 9.88 10.43 -1.94
N VAL A 264 9.99 10.50 -3.27
CA VAL A 264 10.83 9.55 -4.02
C VAL A 264 12.25 10.05 -4.25
N GLY A 265 12.48 11.36 -4.11
CA GLY A 265 13.79 11.97 -4.30
C GLY A 265 13.70 13.45 -4.61
N ARG A 266 14.85 14.10 -4.72
CA ARG A 266 14.93 15.48 -5.21
C ARG A 266 14.85 15.49 -6.74
N ALA A 267 14.02 16.34 -7.32
CA ALA A 267 13.97 16.52 -8.76
C ALA A 267 15.28 17.13 -9.26
N LEU A 268 15.84 16.57 -10.33
CA LEU A 268 17.08 17.06 -10.97
C LEU A 268 16.80 18.23 -11.93
#